data_AF-A0A662GVU8-F1
#
_entry.id   AF-A0A662GVU8-F1
#
_cell.length_a   1.000
_cell.length_b   1.000
_cell.length_c   1.000
_cell.angle_alpha   90.00
_cell.angle_beta   90.00
_cell.angle_gamma   90.00
#
_symmetry.space_group_name_H-M   'P 1'
#
loop_
_entity.id
_entity.type
_entity.pdbx_description
1 polymer ?
#
loop_
_entity_poly.entity_id
_entity_poly.type
_entity_poly.pdbx_seq_one_letter_code
_entity_poly.pdbx_strand_id
1 'polypeptide(L)'
;MVAILVLASLTIALLSVPTSSSPGRSAGWDPQSVAREALSLLSLENVAAHGKAISSLGSRFTGYEGCEAAAEYIYNYLADELGLITWYWEYKVLV
;
A
#
# COMPACT_ATOMS: atom_id res chain seq x y z
N MET A 1 -63.59 -4.22 -12.76
CA MET A 1 -62.53 -4.86 -13.58
C MET A 1 -61.61 -3.84 -14.25
N VAL A 2 -62.11 -2.80 -14.92
CA VAL A 2 -61.28 -1.77 -15.59
C VAL A 2 -60.41 -0.95 -14.61
N ALA A 3 -60.93 -0.56 -13.44
CA ALA A 3 -60.16 0.22 -12.46
C ALA A 3 -58.97 -0.56 -11.85
N ILE A 4 -59.09 -1.89 -11.72
CA ILE A 4 -58.02 -2.75 -11.19
C ILE A 4 -56.88 -2.89 -12.22
N LEU A 5 -57.22 -2.95 -13.52
CA LEU A 5 -56.25 -2.97 -14.61
C LEU A 5 -55.45 -1.66 -14.71
N VAL A 6 -56.07 -0.51 -14.46
CA VAL A 6 -55.40 0.80 -14.47
C VAL A 6 -54.43 0.94 -13.29
N LEU A 7 -54.83 0.52 -12.08
CA LEU A 7 -53.91 0.51 -10.93
C LEU A 7 -52.73 -0.46 -11.11
N ALA A 8 -52.95 -1.62 -11.72
CA ALA A 8 -51.87 -2.58 -12.01
C ALA A 8 -50.87 -2.06 -13.06
N SER A 9 -51.33 -1.26 -14.03
CA SER A 9 -50.42 -0.63 -15.01
C SER A 9 -49.58 0.51 -14.41
N LEU A 10 -50.12 1.23 -13.42
CA LEU A 10 -49.42 2.33 -12.75
C LEU A 10 -48.31 1.84 -11.81
N THR A 11 -48.48 0.67 -11.19
CA THR A 11 -47.45 0.06 -10.34
C THR A 11 -46.27 -0.51 -11.13
N ILE A 12 -46.49 -1.01 -12.35
CA ILE A 12 -45.43 -1.54 -13.23
C ILE A 12 -44.53 -0.41 -13.75
N ALA A 13 -45.09 0.78 -14.01
CA ALA A 13 -44.32 1.95 -14.44
C ALA A 13 -43.40 2.51 -13.33
N LEU A 14 -43.77 2.35 -12.06
CA LEU A 14 -42.96 2.75 -10.90
C LEU A 14 -41.81 1.77 -10.57
N LEU A 15 -41.83 0.54 -11.11
CA LEU A 15 -40.76 -0.44 -10.94
C LEU A 15 -39.67 -0.40 -12.01
N SER A 16 -39.80 0.47 -13.02
CA SER A 16 -38.77 0.66 -14.05
C SER A 16 -37.67 1.60 -13.56
N VAL A 17 -36.99 1.23 -12.47
CA VAL A 17 -35.68 1.81 -12.15
C VAL A 17 -34.69 1.26 -13.18
N PRO A 18 -34.00 2.11 -13.96
CA PRO A 18 -32.93 1.63 -14.82
C PRO A 18 -31.77 1.16 -13.93
N THR A 19 -31.72 -0.14 -13.61
CA THR A 19 -30.53 -0.80 -13.08
C THR A 19 -29.54 -1.00 -14.22
N SER A 20 -28.72 0.00 -14.49
CA SER A 20 -27.47 -0.20 -15.22
C SER A 20 -26.46 0.91 -14.93
N SER A 21 -26.03 1.04 -13.68
CA SER A 21 -24.62 1.35 -13.45
C SER A 21 -23.90 0.01 -13.49
N SER A 22 -23.40 -0.38 -14.67
CA SER A 22 -22.28 -1.33 -14.74
C SER A 22 -21.26 -0.86 -13.70
N PRO A 23 -20.78 -1.71 -12.77
CA PRO A 23 -19.70 -1.29 -11.88
C PRO A 23 -18.60 -0.78 -12.79
N GLY A 24 -18.43 0.55 -12.78
CA GLY A 24 -17.51 1.23 -13.66
C GLY A 24 -16.21 0.48 -13.54
N ARG A 25 -15.75 -0.06 -14.67
CA ARG A 25 -14.47 -0.77 -14.83
C ARG A 25 -13.52 -0.19 -13.80
N SER A 26 -13.24 -0.94 -12.72
CA SER A 26 -12.31 -0.50 -11.69
C SER A 26 -11.13 0.04 -12.45
N ALA A 27 -10.78 1.32 -12.26
CA ALA A 27 -9.63 1.89 -12.94
C ALA A 27 -8.49 0.91 -12.68
N GLY A 28 -8.11 0.16 -13.72
CA GLY A 28 -7.16 -0.93 -13.57
C GLY A 28 -5.90 -0.32 -13.01
N TRP A 29 -5.17 -1.07 -12.18
CA TRP A 29 -3.85 -0.64 -11.73
C TRP A 29 -3.05 -0.14 -12.94
N ASP A 30 -2.71 1.14 -12.94
CA ASP A 30 -1.86 1.79 -13.94
C ASP A 30 -0.45 1.92 -13.32
N PRO A 31 0.49 1.02 -13.66
CA PRO A 31 1.82 1.03 -13.08
C PRO A 31 2.55 2.35 -13.29
N GLN A 32 2.29 3.06 -14.40
CA GLN A 32 2.94 4.33 -14.70
C GLN A 32 2.43 5.46 -13.80
N SER A 33 1.13 5.46 -13.46
CA SER A 33 0.59 6.41 -12.48
C SER A 33 1.20 6.20 -11.09
N VAL A 34 1.23 4.96 -10.62
CA VAL A 34 1.78 4.60 -9.29
C VAL A 34 3.27 4.88 -9.22
N ALA A 35 4.02 4.58 -10.28
CA ALA A 35 5.46 4.89 -10.32
C ALA A 35 5.73 6.40 -10.25
N ARG A 36 4.94 7.23 -10.96
CA ARG A 36 5.07 8.70 -10.89
C ARG A 36 4.74 9.23 -9.50
N GLU A 37 3.70 8.71 -8.87
CA GLU A 37 3.33 9.06 -7.50
C GLU A 37 4.44 8.69 -6.53
N ALA A 38 4.97 7.46 -6.59
CA ALA A 38 6.08 7.02 -5.75
C ALA A 38 7.34 7.89 -5.93
N LEU A 39 7.68 8.24 -7.17
CA LEU A 39 8.80 9.13 -7.47
C LEU A 39 8.58 10.54 -6.89
N SER A 40 7.34 11.04 -6.89
CA SER A 40 7.02 12.36 -6.33
C SER A 40 7.14 12.42 -4.80
N LEU A 41 7.09 11.26 -4.14
CA LEU A 41 7.23 11.12 -2.68
C LEU A 41 8.68 10.90 -2.25
N LEU A 42 9.62 10.70 -3.18
CA LEU A 42 11.04 10.53 -2.85
C LEU A 42 11.64 11.82 -2.31
N SER A 43 12.18 11.76 -1.10
CA SER A 43 12.90 12.85 -0.45
C SER A 43 14.40 12.53 -0.36
N LEU A 44 15.23 13.36 -1.00
CA LEU A 44 16.69 13.22 -0.90
C LEU A 44 17.20 13.48 0.52
N GLU A 45 16.51 14.33 1.26
CA GLU A 45 16.80 14.61 2.67
C GLU A 45 16.58 13.36 3.53
N ASN A 46 15.48 12.64 3.30
CA ASN A 46 15.22 11.37 3.98
C ASN A 46 16.29 10.32 3.63
N VAL A 47 16.68 10.23 2.35
CA VAL A 47 17.76 9.33 1.92
C VAL A 47 19.07 9.66 2.65
N ALA A 48 19.43 10.94 2.75
CA ALA A 48 20.62 11.38 3.46
C ALA A 48 20.53 11.09 4.97
N ALA A 49 19.36 11.28 5.59
CA ALA A 49 19.13 10.98 6.99
C ALA A 49 19.32 9.49 7.31
N HIS A 50 18.72 8.59 6.51
CA HIS A 50 18.94 7.15 6.64
C HIS A 50 20.40 6.77 6.43
N GLY A 51 21.04 7.35 5.41
CA GLY A 51 22.47 7.13 5.14
C GLY A 51 23.35 7.51 6.32
N LYS A 52 23.07 8.66 6.95
CA LYS A 52 23.77 9.12 8.16
C LYS A 52 23.50 8.21 9.37
N ALA A 53 22.25 7.87 9.62
CA ALA A 53 21.88 6.99 10.74
C ALA A 53 22.60 5.64 10.62
N ILE A 54 22.43 4.96 9.50
CA ILE A 54 23.01 3.63 9.27
C ILE A 54 24.54 3.66 9.27
N SER A 55 25.17 4.70 8.68
CA SER A 55 26.64 4.80 8.67
C SER A 55 27.24 5.10 10.05
N SER A 56 26.45 5.64 10.98
CA SER A 56 26.90 5.92 12.36
C SER A 56 26.93 4.69 13.27
N LEU A 57 26.34 3.57 12.85
CA LEU A 57 26.22 2.34 13.64
C LEU A 57 27.49 1.47 13.63
N GLY A 58 28.59 1.96 13.08
CA GLY A 58 29.85 1.22 12.96
C GLY A 58 29.91 0.32 11.72
N SER A 59 30.75 -0.72 11.77
CA SER A 59 30.92 -1.65 10.65
C SER A 59 29.66 -2.49 10.45
N ARG A 60 29.11 -2.45 9.24
CA ARG A 60 27.98 -3.27 8.80
C ARG A 60 28.41 -4.53 8.06
N PHE A 61 29.71 -4.85 8.14
CA PHE A 61 30.20 -6.13 7.65
C PHE A 61 29.59 -7.26 8.48
N THR A 62 29.24 -8.37 7.83
CA THR A 62 28.56 -9.49 8.48
C THR A 62 29.33 -9.97 9.71
N GLY A 63 28.62 -10.17 10.83
CA GLY A 63 29.20 -10.62 12.10
C GLY A 63 29.74 -9.50 12.99
N TYR A 64 29.75 -8.25 12.53
CA TYR A 64 30.05 -7.09 13.38
C TYR A 64 28.75 -6.52 13.97
N GLU A 65 28.83 -5.95 15.18
CA GLU A 65 27.68 -5.40 15.93
C GLU A 65 26.89 -4.36 15.11
N GLY A 66 27.57 -3.55 14.29
CA GLY A 66 26.92 -2.56 13.44
C GLY A 66 26.02 -3.15 12.35
N CYS A 67 26.21 -4.43 11.99
CA CYS A 67 25.32 -5.14 11.08
C CYS A 67 23.97 -5.41 11.74
N GLU A 68 23.98 -5.88 12.99
CA GLU A 68 22.77 -6.15 13.78
C GLU A 68 22.03 -4.85 14.12
N ALA A 69 22.76 -3.82 14.56
CA ALA A 69 22.19 -2.50 14.82
C ALA A 69 21.56 -1.88 13.55
N ALA A 70 22.16 -2.07 12.37
CA ALA A 70 21.57 -1.60 11.12
C ALA A 70 20.30 -2.37 10.75
N ALA A 71 20.26 -3.69 11.00
CA ALA A 71 19.04 -4.48 10.80
C ALA A 71 17.91 -4.02 11.73
N GLU A 72 18.23 -3.71 13.00
CA GLU A 72 17.31 -3.11 13.97
C GLU A 72 16.79 -1.75 13.54
N TYR A 73 17.66 -0.86 13.10
CA TYR A 73 17.25 0.43 12.56
C TYR A 73 16.26 0.28 11.40
N ILE A 74 16.55 -0.62 10.45
CA ILE A 74 15.67 -0.86 9.30
C ILE A 74 14.34 -1.45 9.74
N TYR A 75 14.36 -2.44 10.64
CA TYR A 75 13.14 -3.06 11.14
C TYR A 75 12.23 -2.04 11.81
N ASN A 76 12.74 -1.25 12.76
CA ASN A 76 11.95 -0.27 13.50
C ASN A 76 11.39 0.82 12.57
N TYR A 77 12.19 1.29 11.60
CA TYR A 77 11.70 2.27 10.63
C TYR A 77 10.54 1.72 9.79
N LEU A 78 10.67 0.50 9.27
CA LEU A 78 9.62 -0.10 8.43
C LEU A 78 8.39 -0.51 9.25
N ALA A 79 8.59 -1.14 10.41
CA ALA A 79 7.52 -1.67 11.24
C ALA A 79 6.80 -0.57 12.02
N ASP A 80 7.56 0.27 12.74
CA ASP A 80 6.99 1.19 13.73
C ASP A 80 6.71 2.57 13.13
N GLU A 81 7.62 3.10 12.30
CA GLU A 81 7.42 4.42 11.69
C GLU A 81 6.49 4.37 10.47
N LEU A 82 6.61 3.35 9.62
CA LEU A 82 5.79 3.19 8.42
C LEU A 82 4.58 2.25 8.59
N GLY A 83 4.51 1.48 9.68
CA GLY A 83 3.41 0.56 9.93
C GLY A 83 3.37 -0.64 8.97
N LEU A 84 4.50 -0.99 8.35
CA LEU A 84 4.58 -2.10 7.39
C LEU A 84 4.73 -3.44 8.10
N ILE A 85 4.12 -4.47 7.53
CA ILE A 85 4.32 -5.85 7.99
C ILE A 85 5.78 -6.24 7.70
N THR A 86 6.58 -6.32 8.77
CA THR A 86 8.04 -6.49 8.71
C THR A 86 8.46 -7.61 9.67
N TRP A 87 9.49 -8.37 9.30
CA TRP A 87 9.98 -9.51 10.07
C TRP A 87 11.51 -9.64 9.95
N TYR A 88 12.14 -10.29 10.93
CA TYR A 88 13.55 -10.67 10.86
C TYR A 88 13.74 -12.03 10.21
N TRP A 89 14.84 -12.17 9.47
CA TRP A 89 15.39 -13.47 9.10
C TRP A 89 16.84 -13.53 9.54
N GLU A 90 17.16 -14.57 10.30
CA GLU A 90 18.51 -14.85 10.75
C GLU A 90 18.99 -16.17 10.16
N TYR A 91 20.25 -16.20 9.72
CA TYR A 91 20.88 -17.38 9.17
C TYR A 91 22.31 -17.51 9.66
N LYS A 92 22.76 -18.75 9.86
CA LYS A 92 24.15 -19.05 10.17
C LYS A 92 24.90 -19.31 8.87
N VAL A 93 25.94 -18.53 8.63
CA VAL A 93 26.82 -18.68 7.46
C VAL A 93 28.28 -18.71 7.92
N LEU A 94 29.13 -19.40 7.15
CA LEU A 94 30.57 -19.30 7.29
C LEU A 94 31.01 -18.03 6.55
N VAL A 95 31.57 -17.07 7.28
CA VAL A 95 32.06 -15.77 6.76
C VAL A 95 33.57 -15.67 6.88
#